data_AF-A0A6N6MZ20-F1
#
_entry.id   AF-A0A6N6MZ20-F1
#
_cell.length_a   1.000
_cell.length_b   1.000
_cell.length_c   1.000
_cell.angle_alpha   90.00
_cell.angle_beta   90.00
_cell.angle_gamma   90.00
#
_symmetry.space_group_name_H-M   'P 1'
#
loop_
_entity.id
_entity.type
_entity.pdbx_description
1 polymer ?
#
loop_
_entity_poly.entity_id
_entity_poly.type
_entity_poly.pdbx_seq_one_letter_code
_entity_poly.pdbx_strand_id
1 'polypeptide(L)'
;MRQQVFLDYRMAKRQYPMKQDWTIIASRKVDKQIKKMPPAVKALMEALKRELQTTGRAGDGWPKVGPIWQFGKNRHIFKVHLNKKRPVYVTMFEVFKKQKEIKVLYAGTHENAPYGR
;
A
#
# COMPACT_ATOMS: atom_id res chain seq x y z
N MET A 1 25.77 8.21 11.26
CA MET A 1 24.47 7.68 11.76
C MET A 1 23.62 6.91 10.72
N ARG A 2 23.76 7.12 9.40
CA ARG A 2 22.97 6.41 8.36
C ARG A 2 23.40 4.95 8.06
N GLN A 3 24.68 4.61 8.24
CA GLN A 3 25.18 3.26 7.93
C GLN A 3 24.76 2.21 8.95
N GLN A 4 24.72 2.58 10.25
CA GLN A 4 24.32 1.67 11.32
C GLN A 4 22.86 1.22 11.16
N VAL A 5 21.93 2.16 10.89
CA VAL A 5 20.51 1.85 10.67
C VAL A 5 20.29 0.91 9.47
N PHE A 6 21.11 1.02 8.41
CA PHE A 6 21.01 0.16 7.23
C PHE A 6 21.55 -1.25 7.50
N LEU A 7 22.63 -1.35 8.28
CA LEU A 7 23.20 -2.63 8.73
C LEU A 7 22.23 -3.33 9.70
N ASP A 8 21.66 -2.61 10.66
CA ASP A 8 20.68 -3.16 11.59
C ASP A 8 19.43 -3.68 10.86
N TYR A 9 18.96 -2.96 9.83
CA TYR A 9 17.87 -3.42 8.96
C TYR A 9 18.22 -4.71 8.19
N ARG A 10 19.46 -4.81 7.69
CA ARG A 10 19.94 -6.00 6.95
C ARG A 10 20.13 -7.21 7.87
N MET A 11 20.54 -6.98 9.11
CA MET A 11 20.67 -8.01 10.15
C MET A 11 19.30 -8.48 10.66
N ALA A 12 18.36 -7.56 10.89
CA ALA A 12 16.99 -7.90 11.30
C ALA A 12 16.23 -8.74 10.25
N LYS A 13 16.40 -8.45 8.95
CA LYS A 13 15.85 -9.30 7.86
C LYS A 13 16.47 -10.70 7.80
N ARG A 14 17.70 -10.86 8.29
CA ARG A 14 18.41 -12.14 8.33
C ARG A 14 17.96 -12.99 9.52
N GLN A 15 17.55 -12.35 10.62
CA GLN A 15 17.08 -13.01 11.84
C GLN A 15 15.56 -13.26 11.86
N TYR A 16 14.76 -12.45 11.16
CA TYR A 16 13.31 -12.67 10.95
C TYR A 16 12.95 -12.50 9.46
N PRO A 17 12.93 -13.58 8.66
CA PRO A 17 12.38 -13.52 7.32
C PRO A 17 10.86 -13.40 7.43
N MET A 18 10.35 -12.16 7.55
CA MET A 18 8.95 -11.87 7.27
C MET A 18 8.72 -12.31 5.82
N LYS A 19 8.10 -13.47 5.62
CA LYS A 19 7.84 -14.05 4.31
C LYS A 19 6.91 -13.09 3.55
N GLN A 20 7.48 -12.37 2.58
CA GLN A 20 6.72 -11.47 1.72
C GLN A 20 6.18 -12.31 0.56
N ASP A 21 4.94 -12.77 0.70
CA ASP A 21 4.28 -13.64 -0.28
C ASP A 21 3.73 -12.87 -1.50
N TRP A 22 3.61 -11.55 -1.39
CA TRP A 22 3.04 -10.69 -2.43
C TRP A 22 4.00 -9.59 -2.88
N THR A 23 4.12 -9.44 -4.20
CA THR A 23 4.94 -8.41 -4.85
C THR A 23 4.15 -7.11 -4.97
N ILE A 24 4.67 -6.01 -4.43
CA ILE A 24 4.05 -4.68 -4.55
C ILE A 24 4.77 -3.86 -5.62
N ILE A 25 4.03 -3.46 -6.64
CA ILE A 25 4.51 -2.65 -7.76
C ILE A 25 3.95 -1.24 -7.60
N ALA A 26 4.84 -0.24 -7.58
CA ALA A 26 4.48 1.17 -7.60
C ALA A 26 5.20 1.87 -8.76
N SER A 27 4.51 2.80 -9.41
CA SER A 27 5.13 3.63 -10.45
C SER A 27 5.85 4.84 -9.84
N ARG A 28 6.78 5.43 -10.58
CA ARG A 28 7.43 6.71 -10.20
C ARG A 28 6.41 7.81 -9.87
N LYS A 29 5.23 7.80 -10.53
CA LYS A 29 4.13 8.74 -10.25
C LYS A 29 3.61 8.52 -8.83
N VAL A 30 3.30 7.28 -8.46
CA VAL A 30 2.84 6.92 -7.12
C VAL A 30 3.89 7.26 -6.06
N ASP A 31 5.16 6.96 -6.31
CA ASP A 31 6.24 7.32 -5.39
C ASP A 31 6.30 8.83 -5.13
N LYS A 32 6.15 9.65 -6.18
CA LYS A 32 6.06 11.11 -6.04
C LYS A 32 4.85 11.53 -5.22
N GLN A 33 3.71 10.86 -5.35
CA GLN A 33 2.53 11.17 -4.55
C GLN A 33 2.74 10.82 -3.08
N ILE A 34 3.29 9.63 -2.78
CA ILE A 34 3.63 9.21 -1.41
C ILE A 34 4.63 10.20 -0.79
N LYS A 35 5.64 10.64 -1.54
CA LYS A 35 6.62 11.63 -1.06
C LYS A 35 5.99 12.97 -0.66
N LYS A 36 4.86 13.36 -1.23
CA LYS A 36 4.13 14.60 -0.88
C LYS A 36 3.22 14.44 0.34
N MET A 37 3.02 13.23 0.85
CA MET A 37 2.15 13.01 2.01
C MET A 37 2.77 13.53 3.32
N PRO A 38 1.93 13.92 4.30
CA PRO A 38 2.37 14.19 5.66
C PRO A 38 3.08 12.96 6.28
N PRO A 39 4.06 13.16 7.18
CA PRO A 39 4.82 12.06 7.78
C PRO A 39 3.95 10.96 8.42
N ALA A 40 2.90 11.35 9.14
CA ALA A 40 1.98 10.39 9.76
C ALA A 40 1.26 9.51 8.73
N VAL A 41 0.87 10.08 7.59
CA VAL A 41 0.20 9.34 6.51
C VAL A 41 1.18 8.45 5.76
N LYS A 42 2.45 8.87 5.61
CA LYS A 42 3.51 8.01 5.04
C LYS A 42 3.73 6.76 5.89
N ALA A 43 3.75 6.90 7.22
CA ALA A 43 3.87 5.76 8.13
C ALA A 43 2.70 4.77 7.95
N LEU A 44 1.47 5.28 7.79
CA LEU A 44 0.31 4.46 7.49
C LEU A 44 0.41 3.78 6.12
N MET A 45 0.90 4.48 5.09
CA MET A 45 1.16 3.88 3.78
C MET A 45 2.22 2.76 3.85
N GLU A 46 3.27 2.92 4.65
CA GLU A 46 4.27 1.88 4.88
C GLU A 46 3.70 0.67 5.63
N ALA A 47 2.85 0.91 6.63
CA ALA A 47 2.14 -0.16 7.34
C ALA A 47 1.23 -0.95 6.37
N LEU A 48 0.44 -0.25 5.55
CA LEU A 48 -0.38 -0.88 4.50
C LEU A 48 0.48 -1.70 3.55
N LYS A 49 1.60 -1.15 3.08
CA LYS A 49 2.50 -1.88 2.16
C LYS A 49 2.99 -3.19 2.78
N ARG A 50 3.42 -3.17 4.05
CA ARG A 50 3.90 -4.37 4.76
C ARG A 50 2.80 -5.41 4.93
N GLU A 51 1.59 -4.95 5.26
CA GLU A 51 0.43 -5.83 5.37
C GLU A 51 0.10 -6.48 4.02
N LEU A 52 0.00 -5.68 2.95
CA LEU A 52 -0.25 -6.18 1.59
C LEU A 52 0.84 -7.15 1.13
N GLN A 53 2.12 -6.90 1.43
CA GLN A 53 3.23 -7.80 1.13
C GLN A 53 3.08 -9.17 1.81
N THR A 54 2.44 -9.21 2.98
CA THR A 54 2.31 -10.41 3.80
C THR A 54 1.02 -11.16 3.47
N THR A 55 -0.10 -10.46 3.35
CA THR A 55 -1.43 -11.06 3.29
C THR A 55 -2.10 -10.99 1.92
N GLY A 56 -1.64 -10.08 1.05
CA GLY A 56 -2.28 -9.78 -0.23
C GLY A 56 -3.59 -8.98 -0.13
N ARG A 57 -4.00 -8.58 1.08
CA ARG A 57 -5.23 -7.82 1.31
C ARG A 57 -5.06 -6.80 2.42
N ALA A 58 -5.83 -5.72 2.36
CA ALA A 58 -5.98 -4.84 3.52
C ALA A 58 -7.01 -5.46 4.47
N GLY A 59 -6.68 -5.57 5.75
CA GLY A 59 -7.57 -6.06 6.80
C GLY A 59 -8.58 -5.02 7.28
N ASP A 60 -9.36 -5.38 8.29
CA ASP A 60 -10.48 -4.58 8.79
C ASP A 60 -10.03 -3.46 9.76
N GLY A 61 -8.74 -3.40 10.12
CA GLY A 61 -8.18 -2.34 10.97
C GLY A 61 -8.08 -0.97 10.29
N TRP A 62 -8.25 -0.92 8.97
CA TRP A 62 -8.25 0.34 8.21
C TRP A 62 -9.61 1.04 8.31
N PRO A 63 -9.64 2.38 8.35
CA PRO A 63 -10.88 3.16 8.47
C PRO A 63 -12.01 2.77 7.51
N LYS A 64 -11.67 2.44 6.26
CA LYS A 64 -12.60 1.93 5.26
C LYS A 64 -11.83 1.22 4.15
N VAL A 65 -12.25 0.00 3.85
CA VAL A 65 -11.73 -0.85 2.76
C VAL A 65 -12.88 -1.31 1.90
N GLY A 66 -12.68 -1.36 0.59
CA GLY A 66 -13.65 -2.01 -0.28
C GLY A 66 -13.18 -2.12 -1.73
N PRO A 67 -13.76 -3.07 -2.49
CA PRO A 67 -13.55 -3.12 -3.93
C PRO A 67 -14.19 -1.88 -4.59
N ILE A 68 -13.53 -1.36 -5.61
CA ILE A 68 -14.06 -0.32 -6.50
C ILE A 68 -14.50 -0.96 -7.81
N TRP A 69 -13.67 -1.84 -8.38
CA TRP A 69 -13.97 -2.57 -9.61
C TRP A 69 -13.57 -4.03 -9.50
N GLN A 70 -14.38 -4.91 -10.09
CA GLN A 70 -14.11 -6.34 -10.12
C GLN A 70 -14.06 -6.81 -11.57
N PHE A 71 -12.92 -7.38 -11.98
CA PHE A 71 -12.70 -7.94 -13.30
C PHE A 71 -12.60 -9.47 -13.16
N GLY A 72 -13.75 -10.10 -12.95
CA GLY A 72 -13.85 -11.54 -12.70
C GLY A 72 -13.30 -11.96 -11.32
N LYS A 73 -12.87 -13.21 -11.18
CA LYS A 73 -12.48 -13.79 -9.88
C LYS A 73 -11.08 -13.41 -9.39
N ASN A 74 -10.19 -13.03 -10.31
CA ASN A 74 -8.74 -12.97 -10.07
C ASN A 74 -8.13 -11.56 -10.08
N ARG A 75 -8.91 -10.55 -10.47
CA ARG A 75 -8.43 -9.19 -10.69
C ARG A 75 -9.41 -8.17 -10.16
N HIS A 76 -9.05 -7.49 -9.08
CA HIS A 76 -9.92 -6.53 -8.38
C HIS A 76 -9.15 -5.25 -8.07
N ILE A 77 -9.78 -4.10 -8.23
CA ILE A 77 -9.25 -2.82 -7.75
C ILE A 77 -9.91 -2.54 -6.41
N PHE A 78 -9.09 -2.26 -5.40
CA PHE A 78 -9.50 -1.89 -4.07
C PHE A 78 -9.13 -0.45 -3.74
N LYS A 79 -9.84 0.10 -2.76
CA LYS A 79 -9.48 1.34 -2.08
C LYS A 79 -9.41 1.11 -0.58
N VAL A 80 -8.39 1.69 0.02
CA VAL A 80 -8.19 1.80 1.47
C VAL A 80 -8.14 3.27 1.84
N HIS A 81 -8.83 3.65 2.91
CA HIS A 81 -8.60 4.92 3.61
C HIS A 81 -7.45 4.74 4.59
N LEU A 82 -6.45 5.62 4.55
CA LEU A 82 -5.31 5.57 5.47
C LEU A 82 -5.64 6.23 6.80
N ASN A 83 -6.46 7.30 6.80
CA ASN A 83 -6.84 8.05 7.99
C ASN A 83 -8.34 8.40 7.98
N LYS A 84 -8.88 8.76 9.16
CA LYS A 84 -10.28 9.20 9.33
C LYS A 84 -10.47 10.72 9.21
N LYS A 85 -9.41 11.51 9.48
CA LYS A 85 -9.47 12.97 9.56
C LYS A 85 -9.26 13.60 8.19
N ARG A 86 -9.80 14.81 7.99
CA ARG A 86 -9.56 15.60 6.77
C ARG A 86 -8.16 16.23 6.78
N PRO A 87 -7.48 16.33 5.61
CA PRO A 87 -7.86 15.69 4.36
C PRO A 87 -7.72 14.16 4.47
N VAL A 88 -8.71 13.45 3.93
CA VAL A 88 -8.74 11.98 3.94
C VAL A 88 -7.80 11.48 2.85
N TYR A 89 -6.81 10.69 3.24
CA TYR A 89 -5.87 10.04 2.33
C TYR A 89 -6.33 8.62 2.04
N VAL A 90 -6.18 8.24 0.77
CA VAL A 90 -6.59 6.94 0.26
C VAL A 90 -5.50 6.36 -0.62
N THR A 91 -5.46 5.04 -0.66
CA THR A 91 -4.64 4.27 -1.60
C THR A 91 -5.55 3.39 -2.43
N MET A 92 -5.37 3.45 -3.75
CA MET A 92 -6.03 2.53 -4.69
C MET A 92 -5.00 1.57 -5.25
N PHE A 93 -5.34 0.29 -5.27
CA PHE A 93 -4.44 -0.74 -5.77
C PHE A 93 -5.22 -1.85 -6.45
N GLU A 94 -4.57 -2.49 -7.41
CA GLU A 94 -5.10 -3.58 -8.20
C GLU A 94 -4.43 -4.88 -7.78
N VAL A 95 -5.24 -5.87 -7.42
CA VAL A 95 -4.78 -7.18 -6.95
C VAL A 95 -4.86 -8.17 -8.09
N PHE A 96 -3.74 -8.80 -8.41
CA PHE A 96 -3.59 -9.89 -9.39
C PHE A 96 -3.34 -11.19 -8.63
N LYS A 97 -4.42 -11.92 -8.30
CA LYS A 97 -4.35 -13.06 -7.37
C LYS A 97 -3.48 -14.21 -7.87
N LYS A 98 -3.51 -14.50 -9.17
CA LYS A 98 -2.72 -15.60 -9.78
C LYS A 98 -1.22 -15.34 -9.68
N GLN A 99 -0.80 -14.09 -9.88
CA GLN A 99 0.60 -13.67 -9.88
C GLN A 99 1.12 -13.34 -8.48
N LYS A 100 0.23 -13.28 -7.48
CA LYS A 100 0.51 -12.68 -6.16
C LYS A 100 1.11 -11.28 -6.27
N GLU A 101 0.56 -10.48 -7.19
CA GLU A 101 1.01 -9.11 -7.44
C GLU A 101 -0.05 -8.10 -7.04
N ILE A 102 0.41 -6.97 -6.50
CA ILE A 102 -0.43 -5.83 -6.20
C ILE A 102 0.19 -4.59 -6.83
N LYS A 103 -0.55 -3.94 -7.72
CA LYS A 103 -0.14 -2.72 -8.38
C LYS A 103 -0.81 -1.52 -7.71
N VAL A 104 -0.02 -0.65 -7.07
CA VAL A 104 -0.52 0.61 -6.54
C VAL A 104 -0.80 1.55 -7.70
N LEU A 105 -2.05 1.98 -7.82
CA LEU A 105 -2.54 2.85 -8.90
C LEU A 105 -2.49 4.32 -8.51
N TYR A 106 -2.78 4.61 -7.24
CA TYR A 106 -2.87 5.96 -6.70
C TYR A 106 -2.65 5.94 -5.19
N ALA A 107 -1.99 6.97 -4.66
CA ALA A 107 -1.90 7.22 -3.23
C ALA A 107 -1.97 8.74 -2.99
N GLY A 108 -3.01 9.24 -2.34
CA GLY A 108 -3.20 10.69 -2.20
C GLY A 108 -4.52 11.04 -1.53
N THR A 109 -4.99 12.28 -1.64
CA THR A 109 -6.27 12.66 -1.04
C THR A 109 -7.45 11.97 -1.75
N HIS A 110 -8.54 11.75 -1.02
CA HIS A 110 -9.77 11.17 -1.54
C HIS A 110 -10.35 11.97 -2.70
N GLU A 111 -10.27 13.30 -2.62
CA GLU A 111 -10.81 14.26 -3.60
C GLU A 111 -10.12 14.14 -4.97
N ASN A 112 -8.83 13.80 -4.99
CA ASN A 112 -8.03 13.69 -6.22
C ASN A 112 -7.92 12.24 -6.74
N ALA A 113 -8.64 11.29 -6.13
CA ALA A 113 -8.55 9.89 -6.49
C ALA A 113 -9.26 9.62 -7.85
N PRO A 114 -8.63 8.86 -8.76
CA PRO A 114 -9.16 8.62 -10.11
C PRO A 114 -10.26 7.54 -10.10
N TYR A 115 -11.49 7.92 -9.73
CA TYR A 115 -12.65 7.01 -9.71
C TYR A 115 -13.32 6.77 -11.06
N GLY A 116 -12.95 7.49 -12.12
CA GLY A 116 -13.57 7.37 -13.45
C GLY A 116 -12.80 6.48 -14.42
N ARG A 117 -12.14 5.42 -13.93
CA ARG A 117 -11.27 4.58 -14.75
C ARG A 117 -12.03 3.60 -15.63
#